data_AF-A0A8X7BCF7-F1
#
_entry.id   AF-A0A8X7BCF7-F1
#
_cell.length_a   1.000
_cell.length_b   1.000
_cell.length_c   1.000
_cell.angle_alpha   90.00
_cell.angle_beta   90.00
_cell.angle_gamma   90.00
#
_symmetry.space_group_name_H-M   'P 1'
#
loop_
_entity.id
_entity.type
_entity.pdbx_description
1 polymer ?
#
loop_
_entity_poly.entity_id
_entity_poly.type
_entity_poly.pdbx_seq_one_letter_code
_entity_poly.pdbx_strand_id
1 'polypeptide(L)' 'MMDQISICHALAKRNEIDPFLKRMVTGDEKWVTYYNTVRKRSWSKSGETAQTVAKPGITARKVLLCIWWDWKGIIY' A
#
# COMPACT_ATOMS: atom_id res chain seq x y z
N MET A 1 -4.51 -23.84 -3.36
CA MET A 1 -5.51 -23.09 -2.54
C MET A 1 -5.51 -23.54 -1.08
N MET A 2 -5.23 -24.82 -0.78
CA MET A 2 -4.96 -25.25 0.60
C MET A 2 -3.65 -24.68 1.20
N ASP A 3 -2.70 -24.27 0.35
CA ASP A 3 -1.35 -23.92 0.77
C ASP A 3 -1.31 -22.68 1.65
N GLN A 4 -2.06 -21.63 1.28
CA GLN A 4 -2.14 -20.40 2.09
C GLN A 4 -2.76 -20.67 3.47
N ILE A 5 -3.83 -21.46 3.53
CA ILE A 5 -4.52 -21.79 4.78
C ILE A 5 -3.60 -22.60 5.69
N SER A 6 -2.91 -23.58 5.13
CA SER A 6 -1.95 -24.42 5.87
C SER A 6 -0.78 -23.59 6.43
N ILE A 7 -0.22 -22.68 5.63
CA ILE A 7 0.86 -21.77 6.05
C ILE A 7 0.38 -20.85 7.18
N CYS A 8 -0.79 -20.21 7.03
CA CYS A 8 -1.35 -19.35 8.07
C CYS A 8 -1.57 -20.11 9.39
N HIS A 9 -2.11 -21.33 9.31
CA HIS A 9 -2.34 -22.16 10.50
C HIS A 9 -1.03 -22.59 11.18
N ALA A 10 -0.01 -22.95 10.40
CA ALA A 10 1.31 -23.29 10.95
C ALA A 10 1.99 -22.08 11.63
N LEU A 11 1.92 -20.90 11.00
CA LEU A 11 2.47 -19.67 11.58
C LEU A 11 1.72 -19.24 12.85
N ALA A 12 0.40 -19.40 12.89
CA ALA A 12 -0.40 -19.12 14.08
C ALA A 12 0.01 -20.02 15.26
N LYS A 13 0.06 -21.34 15.06
CA LYS A 13 0.51 -22.28 16.09
C LYS A 13 1.92 -21.99 16.58
N ARG A 14 2.84 -21.62 15.68
CA ARG A 14 4.20 -21.22 16.07
C ARG A 14 4.18 -19.99 16.96
N ASN A 15 3.36 -18.98 16.64
CA ASN A 15 3.28 -17.75 17.42
C ASN A 15 2.67 -17.95 18.82
N GLU A 16 1.79 -18.95 18.99
CA GLU A 16 1.26 -19.35 20.30
C GLU A 16 2.33 -19.97 21.20
N ILE A 17 3.25 -20.76 20.62
CA ILE A 17 4.32 -21.46 21.36
C ILE A 17 5.54 -20.57 21.58
N ASP A 18 5.98 -19.86 20.54
CA ASP A 18 7.13 -18.94 20.54
C ASP A 18 6.74 -17.64 19.81
N PRO A 19 6.34 -16.59 20.56
CA PRO A 19 5.90 -15.33 19.98
C PRO A 19 7.02 -14.65 19.17
N PHE A 20 6.92 -14.72 17.84
CA PHE A 20 7.97 -14.22 16.95
C PHE A 20 7.63 -12.88 16.27
N LEU A 21 6.38 -12.40 16.39
CA LEU A 21 5.94 -11.17 15.73
C LEU A 21 6.78 -9.94 16.11
N LYS A 22 7.23 -9.85 17.37
CA LYS A 22 8.11 -8.75 17.84
C LYS A 22 9.56 -8.86 17.34
N ARG A 23 9.93 -9.96 16.68
CA ARG A 23 11.25 -10.14 16.06
C ARG A 23 11.17 -10.04 14.53
N MET A 24 9.96 -9.90 13.99
CA MET A 24 9.74 -9.85 12.55
C MET A 24 10.03 -8.43 12.04
N VAL A 25 10.84 -8.37 10.98
CA VAL A 25 11.04 -7.17 10.18
C VAL A 25 10.33 -7.41 8.85
N THR A 26 9.51 -6.45 8.43
CA THR A 26 8.78 -6.49 7.17
C THR A 26 9.34 -5.40 6.27
N GLY A 27 9.44 -5.68 4.97
CA GLY A 27 9.77 -4.68 3.96
C GLY A 27 8.79 -4.74 2.80
N ASP A 28 8.53 -3.60 2.19
CA ASP A 28 7.71 -3.49 0.98
C ASP A 28 8.23 -2.38 0.06
N GLU A 29 7.91 -2.50 -1.22
CA GLU A 29 8.27 -1.54 -2.24
C GLU A 29 7.02 -0.93 -2.89
N LYS A 30 6.95 0.40 -2.89
CA LYS A 30 5.81 1.13 -3.45
C LYS A 30 6.26 2.20 -4.42
N TRP A 31 5.65 2.20 -5.60
CA TRP A 31 5.79 3.29 -6.55
C TRP A 31 5.04 4.53 -6.07
N VAL A 32 5.76 5.63 -5.83
CA VAL A 32 5.18 6.93 -5.46
C VAL A 32 5.36 7.92 -6.61
N THR A 33 4.25 8.45 -7.11
CA THR A 33 4.23 9.52 -8.12
C THR A 33 4.35 10.90 -7.47
N TYR A 34 5.23 11.75 -8.00
CA TYR A 34 5.39 13.15 -7.55
C TYR A 34 4.11 13.98 -7.71
N TYR A 35 3.41 13.80 -8.84
CA TYR A 35 2.11 14.39 -9.07
C TYR A 35 1.03 13.39 -8.67
N ASN A 36 0.64 13.42 -7.40
CA ASN A 36 -0.56 12.73 -6.96
C ASN A 36 -1.78 13.58 -7.29
N THR A 37 -2.20 13.59 -8.56
CA THR A 37 -3.41 14.29 -8.98
C THR A 37 -4.62 13.55 -8.42
N VAL A 38 -4.93 13.81 -7.15
CA VAL A 38 -6.13 13.27 -6.51
C VAL A 38 -7.32 13.92 -7.20
N ARG A 39 -8.03 13.14 -8.02
CA ARG A 39 -9.24 13.60 -8.71
C ARG A 39 -10.31 13.90 -7.65
N LYS A 40 -10.52 15.18 -7.35
CA LYS A 40 -11.61 15.59 -6.47
C LYS A 40 -12.94 15.29 -7.17
N ARG A 41 -13.85 14.61 -6.46
CA ARG A 41 -15.19 14.32 -6.97
C ARG A 41 -15.97 15.62 -7.00
N SER A 42 -16.14 16.20 -8.18
CA SER A 42 -17.04 17.34 -8.40
C SER A 42 -18.41 16.82 -8.83
N TRP A 43 -19.45 17.15 -8.07
CA TRP A 43 -20.83 16.97 -8.51
C TRP A 43 -21.23 18.23 -9.29
N SER A 44 -21.51 18.07 -10.59
CA SER A 44 -22.05 19.15 -11.44
C SER A 44 -23.57 19.08 -11.43
N LYS A 45 -24.26 20.23 -11.51
CA LYS A 45 -25.72 20.25 -11.66
C LYS A 45 -26.12 19.77 -13.06
N SER A 46 -27.36 19.29 -13.20
CA SER A 46 -27.92 18.87 -14.50
C SER A 46 -27.87 20.03 -15.49
N GLY A 47 -27.08 19.88 -16.57
CA GLY A 47 -26.89 20.91 -17.60
C GLY A 47 -25.57 21.68 -17.54
N GLU A 48 -24.77 21.56 -16.48
CA GLU A 48 -23.44 22.20 -16.37
C GLU A 48 -22.31 21.26 -16.80
N THR A 49 -21.36 21.77 -17.59
CA THR A 49 -20.18 21.02 -18.01
C THR A 49 -19.35 20.58 -16.81
N ALA A 50 -19.16 19.27 -16.64
CA ALA A 50 -18.34 18.73 -15.57
C ALA A 50 -16.89 19.23 -15.68
N GLN A 51 -16.28 19.58 -14.54
CA GLN A 51 -14.87 19.96 -14.50
C GLN A 51 -14.01 18.81 -15.04
N THR A 52 -13.38 19.05 -16.19
CA THR A 52 -12.57 18.05 -16.87
C THR A 52 -11.14 18.14 -16.32
N VAL A 53 -10.84 17.31 -15.32
CA VAL A 53 -9.46 17.15 -14.86
C VAL A 53 -8.71 16.34 -15.91
N ALA A 54 -7.66 16.92 -16.49
CA ALA A 54 -6.80 16.22 -17.44
C ALA A 54 -6.25 14.94 -16.78
N LYS A 55 -6.29 13.82 -17.52
CA LYS A 55 -5.67 12.57 -17.05
C LYS A 55 -4.18 12.83 -16.82
N PRO A 56 -3.63 12.49 -15.64
CA PRO A 56 -2.20 12.66 -15.43
C PRO A 56 -1.46 11.83 -16.49
N GLY A 57 -0.53 12.49 -17.19
CA GLY A 57 0.33 11.81 -18.15
C GLY A 57 1.12 10.70 -17.48
N ILE A 58 1.27 9.57 -18.15
CA ILE A 58 2.00 8.38 -17.66
C ILE A 58 3.46 8.72 -17.30
N THR A 59 3.98 9.83 -17.84
CA THR A 59 5.28 10.46 -17.57
C THR A 59 5.34 11.24 -16.24
N ALA A 60 4.49 10.92 -15.26
CA ALA A 60 4.70 11.43 -13.91
C ALA A 60 6.03 10.88 -13.38
N ARG A 61 6.95 11.75 -12.92
CA ARG A 61 8.18 11.32 -12.22
C ARG A 61 7.78 10.37 -11.08
N LYS A 62 8.10 9.08 -11.22
CA LYS A 62 7.88 8.05 -10.21
C LYS A 62 9.18 7.82 -9.46
N VAL A 63 9.08 7.68 -8.15
CA VAL A 63 10.16 7.22 -7.29
C VAL A 63 9.72 5.88 -6.72
N LEU A 64 10.61 4.90 -6.71
CA LEU A 64 10.39 3.66 -5.97
C LEU A 64 10.75 3.93 -4.51
N LEU A 65 9.79 3.72 -3.63
CA LEU A 65 9.99 3.81 -2.19
C LEU A 65 10.12 2.40 -1.64
N CYS A 66 11.30 2.06 -1.12
CA CYS A 66 11.55 0.81 -0.41
C CYS A 66 11.59 1.10 1.08
N ILE A 67 10.69 0.51 1.87
CA ILE A 67 10.61 0.73 3.33
C ILE A 67 10.81 -0.61 4.04
N TRP A 68 11.56 -0.59 5.13
CA TRP A 68 11.66 -1.69 6.09
C TRP A 68 11.21 -1.21 7.46
N TRP A 69 10.39 -1.98 8.17
CA TRP A 69 9.90 -1.64 9.50
C TRP A 69 9.72 -2.86 10.38
N ASP A 70 9.85 -2.67 11.69
CA ASP A 70 9.55 -3.66 12.72
C ASP A 70 8.32 -3.25 13.54
N TRP A 71 8.10 -3.94 14.67
CA TRP A 71 7.02 -3.61 15.60
C TRP A 71 7.22 -2.27 16.34
N LYS A 72 8.42 -1.70 16.34
CA LYS A 72 8.74 -0.41 16.99
C LYS A 72 8.64 0.76 16.02
N GLY A 73 8.96 0.57 14.75
CA GLY A 73 8.87 1.61 13.74
C GLY A 73 9.64 1.33 12.45
N ILE A 74 9.85 2.39 11.68
CA ILE A 74 10.58 2.35 10.42
C ILE A 74 12.08 2.20 10.71
N ILE A 75 12.72 1.25 10.03
CA ILE A 75 14.15 0.99 10.06
C ILE A 75 14.83 1.72 8.90
N TYR A 76 14.26 1.58 7.69
CA TYR A 76 14.77 2.14 6.44
C TYR A 76 13.62 2.65 5.57
#